data_AF-A0A7W6HGU6-F1
#
_entry.id   AF-A0A7W6HGU6-F1
#
_cell.length_a   1.000
_cell.length_b   1.000
_cell.length_c   1.000
_cell.angle_alpha   90.00
_cell.angle_beta   90.00
_cell.angle_gamma   90.00
#
_symmetry.space_group_name_H-M   'P 1'
#
loop_
_entity.id
_entity.type
_entity.pdbx_description
1 polymer ?
#
loop_
_entity_poly.entity_id
_entity_poly.type
_entity_poly.pdbx_seq_one_letter_code
_entity_poly.pdbx_strand_id
1 'polypeptide(L)'
;MFNKIQNLMRPPAGLEFDFSNPAGEPALAPVDGVTWRGFANPISRFIGGVAAALLELAEPSVRTGVWDHSSFQNDSGMRLRRTGVAAMMTVYGPRSEAETLIARVVRMHGHVQGTTPGGARSNATPATAISRRRPTRYPGHS
;
A
#
# COMPACT_ATOMS: atom_id res chain seq x y z
N MET A 1 -7.94 26.64 1.03
CA MET A 1 -8.39 25.23 0.87
C MET A 1 -7.74 24.55 -0.35
N PHE A 2 -7.68 25.22 -1.51
CA PHE A 2 -7.03 24.73 -2.74
C PHE A 2 -5.56 24.27 -2.57
N ASN A 3 -4.72 25.04 -1.88
CA ASN A 3 -3.31 24.67 -1.67
C ASN A 3 -3.09 23.37 -0.87
N LYS A 4 -4.03 23.00 0.03
CA LYS A 4 -3.95 21.73 0.77
C LYS A 4 -4.20 20.53 -0.13
N ILE A 5 -5.16 20.64 -1.05
CA ILE A 5 -5.48 19.58 -2.02
C ILE A 5 -4.32 19.41 -3.01
N GLN A 6 -3.73 20.52 -3.49
CA GLN A 6 -2.57 20.44 -4.39
C GLN A 6 -1.35 19.78 -3.72
N ASN A 7 -1.10 20.07 -2.44
CA ASN A 7 -0.03 19.40 -1.70
C ASN A 7 -0.29 17.89 -1.47
N LEU A 8 -1.55 17.46 -1.42
CA LEU A 8 -1.88 16.03 -1.33
C LEU A 8 -1.57 15.29 -2.63
N MET A 9 -1.65 15.97 -3.78
CA MET A 9 -1.48 15.38 -5.10
C MET A 9 -0.01 15.30 -5.56
N ARG A 10 0.91 16.03 -4.92
CA ARG A 10 2.34 15.98 -5.27
C ARG A 10 3.00 14.73 -4.66
N PRO A 11 3.96 14.07 -5.31
CA PRO A 11 4.78 13.05 -4.66
C PRO A 11 5.52 13.66 -3.45
N PRO A 12 5.77 12.90 -2.37
CA PRO A 12 6.61 13.34 -1.26
C PRO A 12 8.04 13.62 -1.75
N ALA A 13 8.74 14.56 -1.12
CA ALA A 13 10.16 14.81 -1.39
C ALA A 13 10.98 13.51 -1.26
N GLY A 14 11.84 13.23 -2.24
CA GLY A 14 12.65 12.00 -2.30
C GLY A 14 11.92 10.75 -2.80
N LEU A 15 10.66 10.90 -3.26
CA LEU A 15 9.89 9.88 -3.97
C LEU A 15 9.35 10.44 -5.30
N GLU A 16 9.98 11.48 -5.81
CA GLU A 16 9.64 12.10 -7.08
C GLU A 16 10.15 11.20 -8.21
N PHE A 17 9.21 10.63 -8.97
CA PHE A 17 9.52 9.81 -10.13
C PHE A 17 8.69 10.31 -11.32
N ASP A 18 9.34 10.45 -12.48
CA ASP A 18 8.67 10.79 -13.71
C ASP A 18 8.11 9.53 -14.39
N PHE A 19 6.83 9.25 -14.12
CA PHE A 19 6.13 8.13 -14.73
C PHE A 19 5.83 8.32 -16.23
N SER A 20 6.06 9.51 -16.80
CA SER A 20 5.85 9.77 -18.22
C SER A 20 7.00 9.31 -19.10
N ASN A 21 8.18 9.09 -18.53
CA ASN A 21 9.38 8.62 -19.22
C ASN A 21 10.09 7.53 -18.40
N PRO A 22 9.49 6.34 -18.23
CA PRO A 22 10.13 5.26 -17.49
C PRO A 22 11.39 4.78 -18.24
N ALA A 23 12.45 4.45 -17.50
CA ALA A 23 13.57 3.69 -18.06
C ALA A 23 12.99 2.44 -18.76
N GLY A 24 13.51 2.05 -19.93
CA GLY A 24 12.92 1.04 -20.84
C GLY A 24 12.78 -0.40 -20.31
N GLU A 25 12.77 -0.58 -19.00
CA GLU A 25 12.45 -1.78 -18.26
C GLU A 25 10.93 -1.92 -18.07
N PRO A 26 10.36 -3.14 -18.16
CA PRO A 26 8.94 -3.36 -17.89
C PRO A 26 8.59 -3.13 -16.42
N ALA A 27 7.35 -2.73 -16.16
CA ALA A 27 6.81 -2.64 -14.80
C ALA A 27 6.48 -4.03 -14.21
N LEU A 28 6.26 -4.09 -12.89
CA LEU A 28 5.81 -5.33 -12.23
C LEU A 28 4.40 -5.73 -12.67
N ALA A 29 3.51 -4.75 -12.87
CA ALA A 29 2.19 -4.99 -13.43
C ALA A 29 2.27 -5.12 -14.96
N PRO A 30 1.59 -6.13 -15.57
CA PRO A 30 1.48 -6.22 -17.02
C PRO A 30 0.80 -4.97 -17.61
N VAL A 31 1.39 -4.41 -18.66
CA VAL A 31 0.97 -3.14 -19.29
C VAL A 31 -0.44 -3.16 -19.88
N ASP A 32 -0.91 -4.34 -20.29
CA ASP A 32 -2.23 -4.59 -20.86
C ASP A 32 -3.22 -5.20 -19.84
N GLY A 33 -2.76 -5.41 -18.60
CA GLY A 33 -3.49 -6.05 -17.52
C GLY A 33 -4.56 -5.17 -16.86
N VAL A 34 -5.42 -5.81 -16.07
CA VAL A 34 -6.53 -5.14 -15.38
C VAL A 34 -6.05 -4.05 -14.40
N THR A 35 -4.90 -4.25 -13.76
CA THR A 35 -4.32 -3.27 -12.82
C THR A 35 -3.97 -1.96 -13.52
N TRP A 36 -3.35 -2.03 -14.71
CA TRP A 36 -3.05 -0.85 -15.54
C TRP A 36 -4.32 -0.09 -15.92
N ARG A 37 -5.36 -0.81 -16.35
CA ARG A 37 -6.67 -0.21 -16.72
C ARG A 37 -7.36 0.44 -15.54
N GLY A 38 -7.35 -0.21 -14.38
CA GLY A 38 -7.96 0.33 -13.16
C GLY A 38 -7.25 1.59 -12.64
N PHE A 39 -5.93 1.65 -12.77
CA PHE A 39 -5.13 2.80 -12.33
C PHE A 39 -5.12 3.96 -13.34
N ALA A 40 -5.49 3.72 -14.60
CA ALA A 40 -5.53 4.75 -15.64
C ALA A 40 -6.52 5.87 -15.32
N ASN A 41 -7.57 5.59 -14.54
CA ASN A 41 -8.50 6.61 -14.06
C ASN A 41 -8.02 7.16 -12.69
N PRO A 42 -7.59 8.44 -12.62
CA PRO A 42 -7.08 9.02 -11.38
C PRO A 42 -8.15 9.11 -10.26
N ILE A 43 -9.42 9.25 -10.61
CA ILE A 43 -10.54 9.31 -9.66
C ILE A 43 -10.77 7.93 -9.04
N SER A 44 -10.87 6.89 -9.88
CA SER A 44 -11.05 5.51 -9.42
C SER A 44 -9.91 5.06 -8.51
N ARG A 45 -8.66 5.39 -8.89
CA ARG A 45 -7.46 5.13 -8.08
C ARG A 45 -7.52 5.84 -6.72
N PHE A 46 -7.95 7.10 -6.67
CA PHE A 46 -8.08 7.84 -5.42
C PHE A 46 -9.14 7.24 -4.50
N ILE A 47 -10.34 6.97 -5.03
CA ILE A 47 -11.43 6.35 -4.27
C ILE A 47 -11.01 4.97 -3.75
N GLY A 48 -10.41 4.14 -4.60
CA GLY A 48 -9.90 2.83 -4.21
C GLY A 48 -8.83 2.91 -3.11
N GLY A 49 -7.91 3.87 -3.20
CA GLY A 49 -6.89 4.10 -2.17
C GLY A 49 -7.47 4.53 -0.83
N VAL A 50 -8.46 5.43 -0.82
CA VAL A 50 -9.15 5.85 0.41
C VAL A 50 -9.95 4.70 1.01
N ALA A 51 -10.68 3.94 0.18
CA ALA A 51 -11.43 2.77 0.63
C ALA A 51 -10.51 1.69 1.23
N ALA A 52 -9.38 1.41 0.59
CA ALA A 52 -8.37 0.48 1.10
C ALA A 52 -7.84 0.93 2.47
N ALA A 53 -7.49 2.21 2.63
CA ALA A 53 -7.02 2.73 3.91
C ALA A 53 -8.07 2.61 5.03
N LEU A 54 -9.35 2.84 4.72
CA LEU A 54 -10.44 2.65 5.68
C LEU A 54 -10.60 1.18 6.08
N LEU A 55 -10.51 0.26 5.11
CA LEU A 55 -10.58 -1.18 5.36
C LEU A 55 -9.36 -1.67 6.16
N GLU A 56 -8.17 -1.16 5.88
CA GLU A 56 -6.95 -1.46 6.65
C GLU A 56 -7.10 -1.03 8.11
N LEU A 57 -7.68 0.14 8.38
CA LEU A 57 -7.92 0.63 9.75
C LEU A 57 -9.10 -0.07 10.45
N ALA A 58 -9.94 -0.79 9.71
CA ALA A 58 -10.98 -1.64 10.28
C ALA A 58 -10.38 -2.85 11.01
N GLU A 59 -9.19 -3.31 10.60
CA GLU A 59 -8.47 -4.43 11.23
C GLU A 59 -7.88 -4.01 12.59
N PRO A 60 -8.25 -4.65 13.71
CA PRO A 60 -7.82 -4.24 15.05
C PRO A 60 -6.30 -4.21 15.24
N SER A 61 -5.57 -5.19 14.69
CA SER A 61 -4.11 -5.24 14.83
C SER A 61 -3.40 -4.12 14.07
N VAL A 62 -3.94 -3.72 12.91
CA VAL A 62 -3.41 -2.61 12.11
C VAL A 62 -3.73 -1.29 12.82
N ARG A 63 -4.95 -1.14 13.33
CA ARG A 63 -5.35 0.04 14.10
C ARG A 63 -4.44 0.28 15.30
N THR A 64 -4.18 -0.74 16.12
CA THR A 64 -3.28 -0.64 17.28
C THR A 64 -1.85 -0.29 16.84
N GLY A 65 -1.32 -0.93 15.79
CA GLY A 65 0.00 -0.59 15.26
C GLY A 65 0.10 0.86 14.76
N VAL A 66 -0.92 1.35 14.07
CA VAL A 66 -0.97 2.73 13.57
C VAL A 66 -1.15 3.74 14.72
N TRP A 67 -2.00 3.43 15.69
CA TRP A 67 -2.29 4.32 16.81
C TRP A 67 -1.11 4.44 17.80
N ASP A 68 -0.44 3.32 18.08
CA ASP A 68 0.59 3.26 19.12
C ASP A 68 2.00 3.50 18.58
N HIS A 69 2.26 3.25 17.29
CA HIS A 69 3.63 3.26 16.72
C HIS A 69 3.81 4.21 15.54
N SER A 70 2.83 5.08 15.24
CA SER A 70 2.99 6.02 14.12
C SER A 70 2.49 7.42 14.43
N SER A 71 3.06 8.41 13.75
CA SER A 71 2.58 9.79 13.75
C SER A 71 1.30 9.99 12.94
N PHE A 72 0.47 8.95 12.76
CA PHE A 72 -0.70 8.95 11.87
C PHE A 72 -1.72 10.04 12.20
N GLN A 73 -1.91 10.34 13.49
CA GLN A 73 -2.78 11.44 13.90
C GLN A 73 -2.27 12.80 13.41
N ASN A 74 -0.95 12.96 13.33
CA ASN A 74 -0.30 14.22 12.97
C ASN A 74 -0.01 14.33 11.47
N ASP A 75 0.13 13.21 10.74
CA ASP A 75 0.47 13.21 9.31
C ASP A 75 -0.09 12.01 8.52
N SER A 76 -1.41 11.85 8.53
CA SER A 76 -2.13 10.86 7.72
C SER A 76 -1.99 11.13 6.21
N GLY A 77 -1.92 12.40 5.82
CA GLY A 77 -1.78 12.82 4.42
C GLY A 77 -0.45 12.38 3.80
N MET A 78 0.67 12.52 4.51
CA MET A 78 1.96 12.05 3.99
C MET A 78 2.03 10.53 3.88
N ARG A 79 1.37 9.80 4.80
CA ARG A 79 1.27 8.34 4.69
C ARG A 79 0.50 7.93 3.44
N LEU A 80 -0.65 8.56 3.18
CA LEU A 80 -1.43 8.30 1.97
C LEU A 80 -0.61 8.58 0.70
N ARG A 81 0.15 9.67 0.68
CA ARG A 81 1.04 10.02 -0.46
C ARG A 81 2.16 8.98 -0.66
N ARG A 82 2.81 8.52 0.41
CA ARG A 82 3.86 7.48 0.34
C ARG A 82 3.29 6.17 -0.21
N THR A 83 2.12 5.76 0.25
CA THR A 83 1.42 4.59 -0.28
C THR A 83 1.02 4.78 -1.74
N GLY A 84 0.52 5.97 -2.11
CA GLY A 84 0.15 6.31 -3.49
C GLY A 84 1.35 6.23 -4.45
N VAL A 85 2.52 6.74 -4.05
CA VAL A 85 3.73 6.60 -4.87
C VAL A 85 4.17 5.14 -4.96
N ALA A 86 4.12 4.39 -3.87
CA ALA A 86 4.46 2.96 -3.91
C ALA A 86 3.56 2.18 -4.87
N ALA A 87 2.25 2.46 -4.87
CA ALA A 87 1.32 1.86 -5.82
C ALA A 87 1.60 2.29 -7.27
N MET A 88 1.95 3.57 -7.50
CA MET A 88 2.32 4.02 -8.85
C MET A 88 3.62 3.36 -9.34
N MET A 89 4.62 3.19 -8.48
CA MET A 89 5.89 2.54 -8.82
C MET A 89 5.70 1.08 -9.21
N THR A 90 4.84 0.33 -8.51
CA THR A 90 4.59 -1.08 -8.87
C THR A 90 3.76 -1.25 -10.12
N VAL A 91 2.90 -0.27 -10.46
CA VAL A 91 2.05 -0.33 -11.65
C VAL A 91 2.78 0.20 -12.89
N TYR A 92 3.42 1.37 -12.79
CA TYR A 92 3.95 2.11 -13.95
C TYR A 92 5.47 2.27 -13.94
N GLY A 93 6.14 2.00 -12.83
CA GLY A 93 7.58 2.21 -12.68
C GLY A 93 8.42 1.04 -13.19
N PRO A 94 9.73 1.26 -13.45
CA PRO A 94 10.69 0.20 -13.77
C PRO A 94 10.69 -0.88 -12.68
N ARG A 95 10.79 -2.14 -13.08
CA ARG A 95 10.77 -3.28 -12.15
C ARG A 95 11.87 -3.19 -11.08
N SER A 96 13.10 -2.85 -11.44
CA SER A 96 14.22 -2.71 -10.50
C SER A 96 13.98 -1.68 -9.39
N GLU A 97 13.39 -0.53 -9.74
CA GLU A 97 13.02 0.53 -8.80
C GLU A 97 11.85 0.09 -7.90
N ALA A 98 10.85 -0.59 -8.47
CA ALA A 98 9.74 -1.14 -7.71
C ALA A 98 10.21 -2.19 -6.68
N GLU A 99 11.11 -3.09 -7.08
CA GLU A 99 11.69 -4.11 -6.19
C GLU A 99 12.51 -3.47 -5.06
N THR A 100 13.30 -2.44 -5.38
CA THR A 100 14.07 -1.68 -4.39
C THR A 100 13.17 -0.99 -3.37
N LEU A 101 12.09 -0.35 -3.84
CA LEU A 101 11.09 0.29 -2.98
C LEU A 101 10.40 -0.75 -2.08
N ILE A 102 9.97 -1.88 -2.63
CA ILE A 102 9.34 -2.97 -1.89
C ILE A 102 10.27 -3.48 -0.79
N ALA A 103 11.54 -3.74 -1.11
CA ALA A 103 12.53 -4.20 -0.13
C ALA A 103 12.68 -3.20 1.03
N ARG A 104 12.69 -1.90 0.74
CA ARG A 104 12.73 -0.85 1.77
C ARG A 104 11.48 -0.87 2.66
N VAL A 105 10.29 -0.97 2.06
CA VAL A 105 9.01 -1.02 2.79
C VAL A 105 8.92 -2.27 3.67
N VAL A 106 9.35 -3.43 3.16
CA VAL A 106 9.40 -4.68 3.93
C VAL A 106 10.32 -4.54 5.13
N ARG A 107 11.52 -3.96 4.96
CA ARG A 107 12.45 -3.69 6.06
C ARG A 107 11.82 -2.78 7.11
N MET A 108 11.16 -1.70 6.70
CA MET A 108 10.48 -0.77 7.61
C MET A 108 9.37 -1.47 8.42
N HIS A 109 8.55 -2.32 7.78
CA HIS A 109 7.51 -3.07 8.48
C HIS A 109 8.08 -4.12 9.45
N GLY A 110 9.25 -4.69 9.19
CA GLY A 110 9.91 -5.62 10.11
C GLY A 110 10.28 -5.00 11.47
N HIS A 111 10.39 -3.68 11.55
CA HIS A 111 10.64 -2.96 12.80
C HIS A 111 9.36 -2.60 13.58
N VAL A 112 8.18 -2.78 12.98
CA VAL A 112 6.89 -2.50 13.63
C VAL A 112 6.41 -3.78 14.33
N GLN A 113 6.70 -3.90 15.62
CA GLN A 113 6.18 -4.96 16.47
C GLN A 113 5.19 -4.37 17.48
N GLY A 114 3.98 -4.91 17.54
CA GLY A 114 2.97 -4.51 18.52
C GLY A 114 2.34 -5.72 19.22
N THR A 115 1.92 -5.53 20.46
CA THR A 115 1.03 -6.46 21.17
C THR A 115 -0.38 -5.91 21.10
N THR A 116 -1.30 -6.67 20.49
CA THR A 116 -2.72 -6.33 20.48
C THR A 116 -3.26 -6.42 21.93
N PRO A 117 -4.26 -5.62 22.34
CA PRO A 117 -4.86 -5.72 23.69
C PRO A 117 -5.40 -7.12 24.05
N GLY A 118 -5.63 -7.99 23.07
CA GLY A 118 -5.99 -9.40 23.25
C GLY A 118 -4.82 -10.39 23.31
N GLY A 119 -3.56 -9.93 23.46
CA GLY A 119 -2.38 -10.79 23.58
C GLY A 119 -1.82 -11.34 22.27
N ALA A 120 -2.45 -11.06 21.13
CA ALA A 120 -1.92 -11.46 19.83
C ALA A 120 -0.75 -10.55 19.41
N ARG A 121 0.42 -11.14 19.15
CA ARG A 121 1.54 -10.46 18.51
C ARG A 121 1.11 -10.02 17.12
N SER A 122 1.10 -8.72 16.84
CA SER A 122 0.92 -8.20 15.49
C SER A 122 2.28 -8.21 14.80
N ASN A 123 2.62 -9.32 14.17
CA ASN A 123 3.63 -9.34 13.13
C ASN A 123 2.99 -8.79 11.85
N ALA A 124 3.07 -7.47 11.67
CA ALA A 124 2.67 -6.80 10.45
C ALA A 124 3.69 -7.11 9.33
N THR A 125 3.69 -8.34 8.84
CA THR A 125 4.41 -8.73 7.63
C THR A 125 3.37 -9.27 6.64
N PRO A 126 3.32 -8.79 5.38
CA PRO A 126 2.33 -9.27 4.39
C PRO A 126 2.35 -10.80 4.20
N ALA A 127 3.49 -11.43 4.48
CA ALA A 127 3.71 -12.86 4.33
C ALA A 127 2.92 -13.73 5.34
N THR A 128 2.58 -13.22 6.52
CA THR A 128 1.97 -14.07 7.57
C THR A 128 0.44 -14.18 7.46
N ALA A 129 -0.22 -13.22 6.80
CA ALA A 129 -1.67 -13.25 6.61
C ALA A 129 -2.14 -14.28 5.56
N ILE A 130 -1.29 -14.63 4.60
CA ILE A 130 -1.61 -15.57 3.51
C ILE A 130 -1.56 -17.04 3.99
N SER A 131 -0.77 -17.36 5.01
CA SER A 131 -0.60 -18.73 5.52
C SER A 131 -1.74 -19.25 6.41
N ARG A 132 -2.66 -18.39 6.88
CA ARG A 132 -3.75 -18.78 7.82
C ARG A 132 -5.07 -19.18 7.16
N ARG A 133 -5.19 -19.13 5.82
CA ARG A 133 -6.38 -19.65 5.15
C ARG A 133 -6.28 -21.17 5.04
N ARG A 134 -6.91 -21.89 5.97
CA ARG A 134 -7.29 -23.30 5.73
C ARG A 134 -8.17 -23.32 4.46
N PRO A 135 -7.95 -24.24 3.52
CA PRO A 135 -8.90 -24.46 2.44
C PRO A 135 -10.18 -25.04 3.05
N THR A 136 -11.25 -24.24 3.11
CA THR A 136 -12.59 -24.78 3.31
C THR A 136 -12.95 -25.56 2.05
N ARG A 137 -12.89 -26.88 2.15
CA ARG A 137 -13.41 -27.81 1.16
C ARG A 137 -14.91 -27.56 1.02
N TYR A 138 -15.36 -27.06 -0.13
CA TYR A 138 -16.78 -27.05 -0.46
C TYR A 138 -17.24 -28.51 -0.64
N PRO A 139 -18.34 -28.95 -0.01
CA PRO A 139 -18.94 -30.24 -0.32
C PRO A 139 -19.53 -30.17 -1.73
N GLY A 140 -19.12 -31.12 -2.58
CA GLY A 140 -19.66 -31.26 -3.93
C GLY A 140 -21.13 -31.64 -3.86
N HIS A 141 -21.95 -30.90 -4.62
CA HIS A 141 -23.29 -31.35 -4.96
C HIS A 141 -23.17 -32.38 -6.09
N SER A 142 -23.81 -33.53 -5.87
CA SER A 142 -23.97 -34.64 -6.82
C SER A 142 -25.13 -34.36 -7.76
#